data_AF-A0A5N5J8C7-F1
#
_entry.id   AF-A0A5N5J8C7-F1
#
_cell.length_a   1.000
_cell.length_b   1.000
_cell.length_c   1.000
_cell.angle_alpha   90.00
_cell.angle_beta   90.00
_cell.angle_gamma   90.00
#
_symmetry.space_group_name_H-M   'P 1'
#
loop_
_entity.id
_entity.type
_entity.pdbx_description
1 polymer ?
#
loop_
_entity_poly.entity_id
_entity_poly.type
_entity_poly.pdbx_seq_one_letter_code
_entity_poly.pdbx_strand_id
1 'polypeptide(L)'
;HVNAWRMLYLNLKHFRDLTDSIWVLPFFESSVTKVMSRLLSALETRWRIQRLNIDGILDIRQLPLGHYAAVQHLSITSILVGENFGDSIAPFLRCFPELTHLTVRTSPMGPVHHQQLPLQQLPWPNLQLFDVMDMWASQEELLSFVERHFLKRLILRQITLNSGSWKSFFSRVRGLPFGPKIAFFGHGQQEFQSLLDLYLAHDDFPGPFEGVGDDIDVPLFRLSP
;
A
#
# COMPACT_ATOMS: atom_id res chain seq x y z
N HIS A 1 -3.94 -20.85 15.10
CA HIS A 1 -4.85 -21.50 14.13
C HIS A 1 -4.55 -20.93 12.75
N VAL A 2 -3.77 -21.64 11.94
CA VAL A 2 -3.66 -21.41 10.50
C VAL A 2 -4.85 -22.15 9.89
N ASN A 3 -5.70 -21.47 9.12
CA ASN A 3 -6.92 -22.09 8.59
C ASN A 3 -6.61 -23.38 7.82
N ALA A 4 -7.52 -24.35 7.92
CA ALA A 4 -7.43 -25.65 7.29
C ALA A 4 -7.36 -25.51 5.76
N TRP A 5 -6.23 -25.90 5.17
CA TRP A 5 -6.11 -26.10 3.73
C TRP A 5 -6.49 -27.54 3.40
N ARG A 6 -7.35 -27.74 2.39
CA ARG A 6 -7.63 -29.08 1.83
C ARG A 6 -6.30 -29.73 1.45
N MET A 7 -5.92 -30.81 2.15
CA MET A 7 -4.59 -31.46 2.16
C MET A 7 -4.11 -32.08 0.83
N LEU A 8 -4.78 -31.87 -0.31
CA LEU A 8 -4.50 -32.62 -1.53
C LEU A 8 -3.61 -31.90 -2.57
N TYR A 9 -3.16 -30.66 -2.31
CA TYR A 9 -2.43 -29.86 -3.33
C TYR A 9 -1.18 -29.10 -2.83
N LEU A 10 -0.64 -29.44 -1.66
CA LEU A 10 0.58 -28.80 -1.16
C LEU A 10 1.82 -29.45 -1.81
N ASN A 11 2.46 -28.71 -2.71
CA ASN A 11 3.78 -29.08 -3.22
C ASN A 11 4.88 -28.31 -2.47
N LEU A 12 6.13 -28.63 -2.78
CA LEU A 12 7.31 -28.07 -2.12
C LEU A 12 7.48 -26.55 -2.33
N LYS A 13 6.83 -25.98 -3.35
CA LYS A 13 6.76 -24.53 -3.59
C LYS A 13 5.80 -23.87 -2.62
N HIS A 14 4.59 -24.43 -2.46
CA HIS A 14 3.61 -23.95 -1.46
C HIS A 14 4.14 -24.01 -0.03
N PHE A 15 4.93 -25.05 0.30
CA PHE A 15 5.59 -25.13 1.61
C PHE A 15 6.64 -24.04 1.82
N ARG A 16 7.43 -23.71 0.79
CA ARG A 16 8.40 -22.59 0.84
C ARG A 16 7.70 -21.23 0.97
N ASP A 17 6.64 -21.02 0.20
CA ASP A 17 5.85 -19.79 0.29
C ASP A 17 5.25 -19.60 1.69
N LEU A 18 4.86 -20.70 2.35
CA LEU A 18 4.38 -20.71 3.75
C LEU A 18 5.49 -20.49 4.79
N THR A 19 6.74 -20.90 4.52
CA THR A 19 7.86 -20.58 5.42
C THR A 19 8.34 -19.13 5.29
N ASP A 20 8.11 -18.50 4.15
CA ASP A 20 8.58 -17.14 3.83
C ASP A 20 7.49 -16.07 4.03
N SER A 21 6.23 -16.48 4.18
CA SER A 21 5.05 -15.57 4.27
C SER A 21 4.14 -15.93 5.44
N ILE A 22 3.74 -14.93 6.24
CA ILE A 22 2.69 -15.09 7.25
C ILE A 22 1.44 -14.32 6.82
N TRP A 23 0.31 -15.02 6.87
CA TRP A 23 -1.03 -14.49 6.61
C TRP A 23 -1.81 -14.44 7.92
N VAL A 24 -2.26 -13.25 8.31
CA VAL A 24 -3.14 -13.06 9.47
C VAL A 24 -4.53 -12.79 8.93
N LEU A 25 -5.42 -13.78 9.07
CA LEU A 25 -6.81 -13.74 8.62
C LEU A 25 -7.72 -13.83 9.86
N PRO A 26 -8.33 -12.73 10.33
CA PRO A 26 -9.26 -12.78 11.44
C PRO A 26 -10.62 -13.34 11.02
N PHE A 27 -11.33 -13.94 11.98
CA PHE A 27 -12.76 -14.17 11.86
C PHE A 27 -13.60 -12.99 12.43
N PHE A 28 -12.97 -12.08 13.20
CA PHE A 28 -13.60 -10.91 13.85
C PHE A 28 -12.61 -9.74 14.04
N GLU A 29 -13.06 -8.49 13.93
CA GLU A 29 -12.22 -7.26 13.91
C GLU A 29 -11.24 -7.13 15.09
N SER A 30 -11.67 -7.40 16.34
CA SER A 30 -10.78 -7.30 17.51
C SER A 30 -9.71 -8.40 17.59
N SER A 31 -9.80 -9.44 16.74
CA SER A 31 -8.86 -10.55 16.75
C SER A 31 -7.56 -10.24 16.00
N VAL A 32 -7.58 -9.39 14.96
CA VAL A 32 -6.36 -9.06 14.18
C VAL A 32 -5.33 -8.41 15.09
N THR A 33 -5.70 -7.32 15.77
CA THR A 33 -4.78 -6.54 16.61
C THR A 33 -4.14 -7.41 17.70
N LYS A 34 -4.93 -8.28 18.35
CA LYS A 34 -4.43 -9.21 19.38
C LYS A 34 -3.52 -10.31 18.82
N VAL A 35 -3.81 -10.80 17.61
CA VAL A 35 -2.94 -11.79 16.94
C VAL A 35 -1.65 -11.11 16.50
N MET A 36 -1.75 -9.91 15.93
CA MET A 36 -0.61 -9.13 15.48
C MET A 36 0.31 -8.75 16.63
N SER A 37 -0.21 -8.32 17.79
CA SER A 37 0.64 -7.99 18.92
C SER A 37 1.50 -9.17 19.38
N ARG A 38 0.97 -10.39 19.34
CA ARG A 38 1.73 -11.62 19.64
C ARG A 38 2.70 -12.00 18.52
N LEU A 39 2.28 -11.84 17.26
CA LEU A 39 3.07 -12.19 16.09
C LEU A 39 4.29 -11.28 15.95
N LEU A 40 4.10 -9.97 16.10
CA LEU A 40 5.15 -8.96 15.97
C LEU A 40 6.32 -9.25 16.92
N SER A 41 6.06 -9.57 18.19
CA SER A 41 7.12 -9.97 19.13
C SER A 41 7.88 -11.22 18.67
N ALA A 42 7.22 -12.15 17.98
CA ALA A 42 7.89 -13.32 17.43
C ALA A 42 8.72 -12.98 16.18
N LEU A 43 8.29 -12.01 15.35
CA LEU A 43 8.97 -11.62 14.12
C LEU A 43 10.37 -11.04 14.35
N GLU A 44 10.61 -10.36 15.47
CA GLU A 44 11.94 -9.82 15.81
C GLU A 44 13.03 -10.90 15.81
N THR A 45 12.67 -12.13 16.17
CA THR A 45 13.60 -13.27 16.23
C THR A 45 13.57 -14.14 14.97
N ARG A 46 12.70 -13.82 14.00
CA ARG A 46 12.40 -14.68 12.84
C ARG A 46 12.75 -14.00 11.52
N TRP A 47 14.05 -13.92 11.29
CA TRP A 47 14.71 -13.40 10.09
C TRP A 47 14.33 -14.00 8.73
N ARG A 48 13.54 -15.07 8.67
CA ARG A 48 13.11 -15.71 7.41
C ARG A 48 11.82 -15.12 6.82
N ILE A 49 11.01 -14.45 7.64
CA ILE A 49 9.70 -13.98 7.19
C ILE A 49 9.90 -12.65 6.47
N GLN A 50 9.78 -12.69 5.15
CA GLN A 50 9.98 -11.53 4.29
C GLN A 50 8.67 -10.88 3.86
N ARG A 51 7.55 -11.59 4.03
CA ARG A 51 6.22 -11.11 3.67
C ARG A 51 5.26 -11.19 4.85
N LEU A 52 4.64 -10.06 5.16
CA LEU A 52 3.63 -9.94 6.19
C LEU A 52 2.35 -9.39 5.56
N ASN A 53 1.32 -10.24 5.49
CA ASN A 53 0.01 -9.86 4.99
C ASN A 53 -0.99 -9.89 6.14
N ILE A 54 -1.60 -8.73 6.40
CA ILE A 54 -2.56 -8.50 7.47
C ILE A 54 -3.91 -8.21 6.84
N ASP A 55 -4.80 -9.19 6.93
CA ASP A 55 -6.18 -9.05 6.51
C ASP A 55 -7.07 -8.61 7.68
N GLY A 56 -8.08 -7.79 7.40
CA GLY A 56 -9.01 -7.22 8.38
C GLY A 56 -8.50 -5.96 9.09
N ILE A 57 -9.35 -5.43 9.97
CA ILE A 57 -9.15 -4.13 10.61
C ILE A 57 -8.05 -4.21 11.68
N LEU A 58 -6.97 -3.45 11.47
CA LEU A 58 -5.83 -3.35 12.36
C LEU A 58 -5.85 -2.01 13.12
N ASP A 59 -5.92 -2.07 14.44
CA ASP A 59 -5.67 -0.89 15.30
C ASP A 59 -4.20 -0.83 15.70
N ILE A 60 -3.42 -0.08 14.94
CA ILE A 60 -1.97 0.10 15.13
C ILE A 60 -1.60 0.72 16.48
N ARG A 61 -2.50 1.47 17.13
CA ARG A 61 -2.23 2.18 18.40
C ARG A 61 -2.01 1.20 19.55
N GLN A 62 -2.47 -0.03 19.39
CA GLN A 62 -2.38 -1.09 20.39
C GLN A 62 -1.24 -2.07 20.11
N LEU A 63 -0.46 -1.84 19.04
CA LEU A 63 0.62 -2.75 18.65
C LEU A 63 1.95 -2.35 19.29
N PRO A 64 2.77 -3.33 19.68
CA PRO A 64 4.13 -3.05 20.13
C PRO A 64 4.97 -2.53 18.95
N LEU A 65 5.77 -1.50 19.24
CA LEU A 65 6.84 -1.08 18.35
C LEU A 65 8.03 -2.03 18.50
N GLY A 66 8.72 -2.29 17.39
CA GLY A 66 9.83 -3.23 17.34
C GLY A 66 10.76 -2.95 16.15
N HIS A 67 11.56 -3.94 15.78
CA HIS A 67 12.45 -3.86 14.62
C HIS A 67 12.35 -5.13 13.76
N TYR A 68 11.72 -4.99 12.60
CA TYR A 68 11.33 -6.09 11.72
C TYR A 68 12.06 -6.02 10.37
N ALA A 69 13.40 -5.92 10.40
CA ALA A 69 14.25 -5.72 9.21
C ALA A 69 14.19 -6.85 8.18
N ALA A 70 13.74 -8.05 8.55
CA ALA A 70 13.59 -9.15 7.58
C ALA A 70 12.39 -8.96 6.64
N VAL A 71 11.38 -8.21 7.07
CA VAL A 71 10.14 -8.01 6.31
C VAL A 71 10.38 -6.99 5.21
N GLN A 72 10.24 -7.45 3.96
CA GLN A 72 10.43 -6.65 2.75
C GLN A 72 9.10 -6.31 2.07
N HIS A 73 8.04 -7.07 2.36
CA HIS A 73 6.70 -6.88 1.81
C HIS A 73 5.70 -6.79 2.96
N LEU A 74 5.05 -5.64 3.10
CA LEU A 74 4.01 -5.43 4.09
C LEU A 74 2.72 -5.07 3.37
N SER A 75 1.68 -5.86 3.60
CA SER A 75 0.32 -5.58 3.12
C SER A 75 -0.61 -5.48 4.31
N ILE A 76 -1.31 -4.36 4.44
CA ILE A 76 -2.32 -4.12 5.46
C ILE A 76 -3.60 -3.68 4.77
N THR A 77 -4.58 -4.59 4.77
CA THR A 77 -5.83 -4.43 4.02
C THR A 77 -6.81 -3.45 4.66
N SER A 78 -6.63 -3.11 5.94
CA SER A 78 -7.47 -2.14 6.61
C SER A 78 -6.80 -1.67 7.90
N ILE A 79 -6.36 -0.43 7.95
CA ILE A 79 -5.86 0.22 9.16
C ILE A 79 -6.96 1.09 9.73
N LEU A 80 -7.30 0.89 11.00
CA LEU A 80 -8.24 1.75 11.69
C LEU A 80 -7.63 3.14 11.88
N VAL A 81 -8.25 4.14 11.26
CA VAL A 81 -7.78 5.52 11.29
C VAL A 81 -8.66 6.32 12.25
N GLY A 82 -8.07 7.12 13.13
CA GLY A 82 -8.80 7.95 14.08
C GLY A 82 -7.86 8.90 14.84
N GLU A 83 -8.28 9.37 16.01
CA GLU A 83 -7.44 10.22 16.86
C GLU A 83 -6.08 9.56 17.13
N ASN A 84 -5.01 10.37 17.06
CA ASN A 84 -3.60 9.98 17.21
C ASN A 84 -3.09 8.98 16.16
N PHE A 85 -3.81 8.80 15.04
CA PHE A 85 -3.36 7.93 13.95
C PHE A 85 -1.98 8.34 13.41
N GLY A 86 -1.79 9.62 13.08
CA GLY A 86 -0.52 10.14 12.58
C GLY A 86 0.66 9.85 13.49
N ASP A 87 0.47 10.03 14.80
CA ASP A 87 1.49 9.79 15.82
C ASP A 87 1.81 8.30 16.01
N SER A 88 0.90 7.41 15.64
CA SER A 88 1.04 5.96 15.83
C SER A 88 1.52 5.24 14.58
N ILE A 89 1.05 5.66 13.39
CA ILE A 89 1.34 4.97 12.13
C ILE A 89 2.78 5.18 11.70
N ALA A 90 3.34 6.39 11.87
CA ALA A 90 4.71 6.65 11.47
C ALA A 90 5.72 5.82 12.28
N PRO A 91 5.66 5.77 13.63
CA PRO A 91 6.52 4.88 14.40
C PRO A 91 6.34 3.41 14.05
N PHE A 92 5.10 2.95 13.87
CA PHE A 92 4.82 1.57 13.51
C PHE A 92 5.43 1.18 12.15
N LEU A 93 5.25 2.03 11.13
CA LEU A 93 5.78 1.79 9.80
C LEU A 93 7.32 1.86 9.74
N ARG A 94 7.95 2.67 10.60
CA ARG A 94 9.41 2.70 10.76
C ARG A 94 10.00 1.42 11.35
N CYS A 95 9.19 0.58 11.98
CA CYS A 95 9.63 -0.74 12.43
C CYS A 95 10.03 -1.66 11.27
N PHE A 96 9.70 -1.31 10.01
CA PHE A 96 9.99 -2.09 8.82
C PHE A 96 10.96 -1.32 7.89
N PRO A 97 12.27 -1.25 8.21
CA PRO A 97 13.22 -0.40 7.49
C PRO A 97 13.57 -0.91 6.07
N GLU A 98 13.49 -2.22 5.84
CA GLU A 98 13.88 -2.87 4.58
C GLU A 98 12.71 -3.07 3.61
N LEU A 99 11.63 -2.30 3.76
CA LEU A 99 10.48 -2.43 2.87
C LEU A 99 10.85 -2.11 1.42
N THR A 100 10.49 -3.04 0.56
CA THR A 100 10.52 -2.91 -0.90
C THR A 100 9.12 -2.77 -1.47
N HIS A 101 8.11 -3.32 -0.78
CA HIS A 101 6.71 -3.28 -1.15
C HIS A 101 5.86 -2.94 0.05
N LEU A 102 5.02 -1.92 -0.10
CA LEU A 102 4.06 -1.51 0.90
C LEU A 102 2.68 -1.38 0.27
N THR A 103 1.72 -2.11 0.82
CA THR A 103 0.29 -1.95 0.52
C THR A 103 -0.43 -1.53 1.79
N VAL A 104 -1.10 -0.37 1.75
CA VAL A 104 -1.86 0.16 2.89
C VAL A 104 -3.23 0.60 2.42
N ARG A 105 -4.25 0.09 3.09
CA ARG A 105 -5.61 0.60 2.96
C ARG A 105 -6.06 1.14 4.31
N THR A 106 -6.66 2.32 4.29
CA THR A 106 -7.20 2.96 5.50
C THR A 106 -8.70 2.72 5.62
N SER A 107 -9.15 2.42 6.84
CA SER A 107 -10.57 2.38 7.20
C SER A 107 -10.87 3.60 8.07
N PRO A 108 -11.59 4.59 7.52
CA PRO A 108 -11.80 5.86 8.19
C PRO A 108 -12.72 5.69 9.40
N MET A 109 -12.30 6.21 10.56
CA MET A 109 -13.15 6.40 11.73
C MET A 109 -12.93 7.82 12.26
N GLY A 110 -14.01 8.57 12.47
CA GLY A 110 -13.94 9.95 12.94
C GLY A 110 -13.59 10.97 11.84
N PRO A 111 -13.10 12.18 12.19
CA PRO A 111 -12.93 13.29 11.26
C PRO A 111 -11.82 13.08 10.22
N VAL A 112 -12.04 13.59 9.01
CA VAL A 112 -11.13 13.50 7.85
C VAL A 112 -9.72 14.01 8.13
N HIS A 113 -9.55 15.07 8.93
CA HIS A 113 -8.24 15.64 9.23
C HIS A 113 -7.34 14.69 10.05
N HIS A 114 -7.93 13.69 10.71
CA HIS A 114 -7.18 12.62 11.38
C HIS A 114 -6.84 11.46 10.44
N GLN A 115 -7.23 11.53 9.16
CA GLN A 115 -7.14 10.43 8.22
C GLN A 115 -6.02 10.52 7.18
N GLN A 116 -5.03 11.37 7.45
CA GLN A 116 -3.89 11.55 6.57
C GLN A 116 -2.73 10.64 7.00
N LEU A 117 -2.15 9.92 6.04
CA LEU A 117 -0.92 9.19 6.27
C LEU A 117 0.26 10.19 6.28
N PRO A 118 1.11 10.21 7.31
CA PRO A 118 2.23 11.14 7.42
C PRO A 118 3.39 10.74 6.49
N LEU A 119 3.18 10.82 5.17
CA LEU A 119 4.13 10.40 4.14
C LEU A 119 5.50 11.08 4.27
N GLN A 120 5.55 12.30 4.80
CA GLN A 120 6.78 13.05 5.04
C GLN A 120 7.70 12.38 6.07
N GLN A 121 7.17 11.56 6.96
CA GLN A 121 7.89 11.03 8.11
C GLN A 121 8.48 9.62 7.88
N LEU A 122 8.28 9.03 6.70
CA LEU A 122 8.54 7.62 6.41
C LEU A 122 9.77 7.49 5.50
N PRO A 123 10.89 6.95 5.99
CA PRO A 123 12.09 6.73 5.19
C PRO A 123 12.23 5.25 4.82
N TRP A 124 11.97 4.89 3.56
CA TRP A 124 12.22 3.54 3.06
C TRP A 124 13.14 3.58 1.84
N PRO A 125 14.47 3.51 2.05
CA PRO A 125 15.44 3.73 0.97
C PRO A 125 15.30 2.73 -0.18
N ASN A 126 14.79 1.53 0.11
CA ASN A 126 14.66 0.42 -0.83
C ASN A 126 13.23 0.26 -1.38
N LEU A 127 12.30 1.19 -1.10
CA LEU A 127 10.91 1.06 -1.50
C LEU A 127 10.77 1.15 -3.03
N GLN A 128 10.19 0.12 -3.62
CA GLN A 128 9.98 0.01 -5.07
C GLN A 128 8.51 0.07 -5.45
N LEU A 129 7.62 -0.43 -4.59
CA LEU A 129 6.18 -0.42 -4.81
C LEU A 129 5.46 0.19 -3.61
N PHE A 130 4.62 1.18 -3.89
CA PHE A 130 3.68 1.74 -2.93
C PHE A 130 2.27 1.64 -3.50
N ASP A 131 1.42 0.81 -2.89
CA ASP A 131 -0.02 0.71 -3.19
C ASP A 131 -0.80 1.25 -2.00
N VAL A 132 -1.59 2.29 -2.26
CA VAL A 132 -2.35 2.96 -1.22
C VAL A 132 -3.80 3.10 -1.61
N MET A 133 -4.70 2.84 -0.66
CA MET A 133 -6.13 2.83 -0.86
C MET A 133 -6.90 3.58 0.23
N ASP A 134 -7.96 4.30 -0.17
CA ASP A 134 -8.94 4.96 0.70
C ASP A 134 -8.32 6.03 1.63
N MET A 135 -7.31 6.77 1.15
CA MET A 135 -6.50 7.70 1.93
C MET A 135 -6.66 9.16 1.48
N TRP A 136 -6.42 10.10 2.41
CA TRP A 136 -6.30 11.53 2.15
C TRP A 136 -4.84 11.98 2.14
N ALA A 137 -4.46 12.81 1.17
CA ALA A 137 -3.14 13.44 1.12
C ALA A 137 -3.19 14.77 0.34
N SER A 138 -2.25 15.67 0.57
CA SER A 138 -2.04 16.80 -0.35
C SER A 138 -1.25 16.38 -1.59
N GLN A 139 -1.41 17.13 -2.68
CA GLN A 139 -0.57 16.98 -3.86
C GLN A 139 0.92 17.06 -3.52
N GLU A 140 1.33 18.04 -2.70
CA GLU A 140 2.74 18.27 -2.36
C GLU A 140 3.30 17.14 -1.49
N GLU A 141 2.51 16.57 -0.57
CA GLU A 141 2.93 15.41 0.21
C GLU A 141 3.16 14.18 -0.67
N LEU A 142 2.23 13.88 -1.58
CA LEU A 142 2.38 12.76 -2.51
C LEU A 142 3.58 12.97 -3.43
N LEU A 143 3.76 14.17 -3.96
CA LEU A 143 4.88 14.45 -4.84
C LEU A 143 6.21 14.37 -4.10
N SER A 144 6.32 15.00 -2.93
CA SER A 144 7.51 14.89 -2.08
C SER A 144 7.80 13.44 -1.68
N PHE A 145 6.77 12.62 -1.49
CA PHE A 145 6.95 11.19 -1.27
C PHE A 145 7.56 10.50 -2.49
N VAL A 146 7.04 10.77 -3.69
CA VAL A 146 7.57 10.20 -4.95
C VAL A 146 8.99 10.70 -5.24
N GLU A 147 9.32 11.96 -4.96
CA GLU A 147 10.66 12.51 -5.18
C GLU A 147 11.71 11.89 -4.26
N ARG A 148 11.33 11.58 -3.02
CA ARG A 148 12.24 11.01 -2.01
C ARG A 148 12.45 9.50 -2.17
N HIS A 149 11.55 8.80 -2.85
CA HIS A 149 11.59 7.35 -2.99
C HIS A 149 11.76 6.97 -4.47
N PHE A 150 12.74 6.14 -4.78
CA PHE A 150 12.97 5.61 -6.14
C PHE A 150 11.97 4.51 -6.50
N LEU A 151 10.68 4.86 -6.48
CA LEU A 151 9.58 3.96 -6.74
C LEU A 151 9.63 3.47 -8.20
N LYS A 152 9.51 2.16 -8.39
CA LYS A 152 9.23 1.56 -9.71
C LYS A 152 7.74 1.66 -10.03
N ARG A 153 6.88 1.50 -9.02
CA ARG A 153 5.42 1.48 -9.15
C ARG A 153 4.75 2.24 -8.02
N LEU A 154 3.79 3.10 -8.39
CA LEU A 154 2.89 3.78 -7.49
C LEU A 154 1.46 3.42 -7.88
N ILE A 155 0.69 2.88 -6.94
CA ILE A 155 -0.71 2.51 -7.14
C ILE A 155 -1.55 3.35 -6.19
N LEU A 156 -2.46 4.14 -6.75
CA LEU A 156 -3.32 5.07 -6.05
C LEU A 156 -4.77 4.65 -6.25
N ARG A 157 -5.42 4.17 -5.19
CA ARG A 157 -6.82 3.72 -5.23
C ARG A 157 -7.66 4.60 -4.31
N GLN A 158 -8.71 5.21 -4.85
CA GLN A 158 -9.67 5.98 -4.04
C GLN A 158 -8.98 7.02 -3.15
N ILE A 159 -7.96 7.68 -3.71
CA ILE A 159 -7.19 8.70 -3.00
C ILE A 159 -7.88 10.04 -3.18
N THR A 160 -8.09 10.74 -2.07
CA THR A 160 -8.70 12.07 -2.07
C THR A 160 -7.63 13.12 -1.82
N LEU A 161 -7.51 14.09 -2.72
CA LEU A 161 -6.61 15.23 -2.51
C LEU A 161 -7.29 16.26 -1.61
N ASN A 162 -6.65 16.59 -0.49
CA ASN A 162 -7.12 17.68 0.38
C ASN A 162 -6.75 19.08 -0.19
N SER A 163 -5.81 19.12 -1.12
CA SER A 163 -5.28 20.31 -1.77
C SER A 163 -4.50 19.95 -3.04
N GLY A 164 -4.52 20.84 -4.03
CA GLY A 164 -3.91 20.63 -5.34
C GLY A 164 -4.85 19.94 -6.34
N SER A 165 -4.28 19.39 -7.41
CA SER A 165 -5.05 18.68 -8.45
C SER A 165 -4.26 17.49 -9.02
N TRP A 166 -4.97 16.42 -9.40
CA TRP A 166 -4.36 15.27 -10.06
C TRP A 166 -3.63 15.63 -11.35
N LYS A 167 -4.19 16.56 -12.15
CA LYS A 167 -3.55 17.07 -13.36
C LYS A 167 -2.16 17.63 -13.08
N SER A 168 -2.05 18.52 -12.08
CA SER A 168 -0.77 19.12 -11.70
C SER A 168 0.18 18.08 -11.12
N PHE A 169 -0.31 17.20 -10.23
CA PHE A 169 0.46 16.08 -9.67
C PHE A 169 1.14 15.24 -10.76
N PHE A 170 0.35 14.68 -11.68
CA PHE A 170 0.88 13.78 -12.69
C PHE A 170 1.78 14.51 -13.71
N SER A 171 1.51 15.79 -14.00
CA SER A 171 2.39 16.60 -14.86
C SER A 171 3.77 16.77 -14.22
N ARG A 172 3.82 17.00 -12.91
CA ARG A 172 5.08 17.12 -12.16
C ARG A 172 5.80 15.80 -12.03
N VAL A 173 5.11 14.69 -11.76
CA VAL A 173 5.74 13.36 -11.71
C VAL A 173 6.34 12.98 -13.07
N ARG A 174 5.68 13.33 -14.18
CA ARG A 174 6.24 13.12 -15.54
C ARG A 174 7.55 13.88 -15.77
N GLY A 175 7.71 15.04 -15.15
CA GLY A 175 8.93 15.84 -15.22
C GLY A 175 10.10 15.27 -14.40
N LEU A 176 9.89 14.23 -13.60
CA LEU A 176 10.95 13.63 -12.80
C LEU A 176 11.85 12.72 -13.67
N PRO A 177 13.18 12.76 -13.48
CA PRO A 177 14.11 11.95 -14.28
C PRO A 177 13.91 10.44 -14.06
N PHE A 178 13.41 10.03 -12.89
CA PHE A 178 13.16 8.64 -12.53
C PHE A 178 11.76 8.47 -11.91
N GLY A 179 10.72 8.89 -12.64
CA GLY A 179 9.33 8.77 -12.18
C GLY A 179 8.82 7.32 -12.12
N PRO A 180 7.97 6.96 -11.15
CA PRO A 180 7.36 5.64 -11.08
C PRO A 180 6.36 5.43 -12.21
N LYS A 181 6.08 4.16 -12.52
CA LYS A 181 4.86 3.80 -13.24
C LYS A 181 3.66 4.00 -12.32
N ILE A 182 2.68 4.81 -12.71
CA ILE A 182 1.52 5.11 -11.88
C ILE A 182 0.31 4.32 -12.36
N ALA A 183 -0.40 3.64 -11.44
CA ALA A 183 -1.76 3.16 -11.66
C ALA A 183 -2.70 3.96 -10.77
N PHE A 184 -3.75 4.55 -11.35
CA PHE A 184 -4.69 5.41 -10.63
C PHE A 184 -6.12 4.90 -10.78
N PHE A 185 -6.87 4.83 -9.67
CA PHE A 185 -8.24 4.38 -9.60
C PHE A 185 -9.05 5.40 -8.78
N GLY A 186 -9.64 6.40 -9.43
CA GLY A 186 -10.35 7.51 -8.76
C GLY A 186 -11.76 7.18 -8.26
N HIS A 187 -12.37 8.12 -7.54
CA HIS A 187 -13.80 8.08 -7.21
C HIS A 187 -14.62 8.62 -8.39
N GLY A 188 -15.41 7.76 -9.03
CA GLY A 188 -16.35 8.15 -10.09
C GLY A 188 -15.76 8.12 -11.51
N GLN A 189 -16.57 7.65 -12.47
CA GLN A 189 -16.15 7.47 -13.86
C GLN A 189 -15.83 8.80 -14.58
N GLN A 190 -16.43 9.93 -14.20
CA GLN A 190 -16.30 11.21 -14.93
C GLN A 190 -14.97 11.94 -14.71
N GLU A 191 -14.44 12.02 -13.49
CA GLU A 191 -13.11 12.60 -13.24
C GLU A 191 -12.01 11.73 -13.85
N PHE A 192 -12.18 10.41 -13.76
CA PHE A 192 -11.28 9.45 -14.39
C PHE A 192 -11.27 9.59 -15.92
N GLN A 193 -12.44 9.69 -16.54
CA GLN A 193 -12.57 9.87 -17.99
C GLN A 193 -11.97 11.20 -18.46
N SER A 194 -12.20 12.29 -17.72
CA SER A 194 -11.64 13.61 -18.06
C SER A 194 -10.11 13.65 -17.97
N LEU A 195 -9.53 12.94 -17.00
CA LEU A 195 -8.09 12.78 -16.90
C LEU A 195 -7.55 11.87 -18.00
N LEU A 196 -8.22 10.77 -18.32
CA LEU A 196 -7.87 9.90 -19.45
C LEU A 196 -7.92 10.64 -20.79
N ASP A 197 -8.98 11.39 -21.06
CA ASP A 197 -9.17 12.14 -22.31
C ASP A 197 -8.09 13.22 -22.47
N LEU A 198 -7.72 13.90 -21.38
CA LEU A 198 -6.63 14.88 -21.38
C LEU A 198 -5.24 14.23 -21.52
N TYR A 199 -5.10 12.98 -21.12
CA TYR A 199 -3.87 12.18 -21.25
C TYR A 199 -3.71 11.58 -22.65
N LEU A 200 -4.81 11.18 -23.28
CA LEU A 200 -4.87 10.58 -24.61
C LEU A 200 -4.85 11.63 -25.74
N ALA A 201 -5.15 12.90 -25.46
CA ALA A 201 -5.18 13.99 -26.44
C ALA A 201 -3.78 14.55 -26.85
N HIS A 202 -2.68 13.90 -26.46
CA HIS A 202 -1.33 14.30 -26.86
C HIS A 202 -0.66 13.22 -27.71
N ASP A 203 -0.40 13.54 -28.98
CA ASP A 203 -0.04 12.63 -30.10
C ASP A 203 1.30 11.86 -29.95
N ASP A 204 2.12 12.17 -28.95
CA ASP A 204 3.49 11.63 -28.80
C ASP A 204 3.60 10.56 -27.69
N PHE A 205 2.80 9.49 -27.76
CA PHE A 205 2.68 8.54 -26.64
C PHE A 205 3.49 7.23 -26.79
N PRO A 206 4.65 7.11 -26.12
CA PRO A 206 5.14 5.85 -25.57
C PRO A 206 5.27 6.01 -24.04
N GLY A 207 4.26 5.57 -23.27
CA GLY A 207 4.17 5.77 -21.82
C GLY A 207 3.49 4.61 -21.06
N PRO A 208 3.72 4.46 -19.74
CA PRO A 208 4.18 3.19 -19.18
C PRO A 208 3.08 2.43 -18.40
N PHE A 209 2.30 1.61 -19.08
CA PHE A 209 1.23 0.82 -18.44
C PHE A 209 1.26 -0.63 -18.92
N GLU A 210 1.53 -1.60 -18.03
CA GLU A 210 1.23 -3.02 -18.28
C GLU A 210 0.67 -3.71 -17.02
N GLY A 211 -0.25 -4.65 -17.27
CA GLY A 211 -1.27 -5.15 -16.35
C GLY A 211 -0.86 -6.23 -15.34
N VAL A 212 -1.82 -6.58 -14.49
CA VAL A 212 -1.77 -7.71 -13.54
C VAL A 212 -2.89 -8.69 -13.91
N GLY A 213 -2.62 -9.98 -13.76
CA GLY A 213 -3.47 -11.09 -14.18
C GLY A 213 -4.82 -11.20 -13.47
N ASP A 214 -5.84 -11.50 -14.28
CA ASP A 214 -6.96 -12.44 -14.16
C ASP A 214 -7.88 -12.53 -12.94
N ASP A 215 -7.86 -11.62 -11.94
CA ASP A 215 -8.77 -11.78 -10.78
C ASP A 215 -9.64 -10.56 -10.37
N ILE A 216 -9.91 -9.58 -11.26
CA ILE A 216 -10.80 -8.45 -10.91
C ILE A 216 -11.76 -8.09 -12.05
N ASP A 217 -13.06 -8.39 -11.84
CA ASP A 217 -14.21 -8.02 -12.68
C ASP A 217 -14.52 -6.50 -12.67
N VAL A 218 -13.70 -5.66 -13.32
CA VAL A 218 -14.07 -4.27 -13.73
C VAL A 218 -13.20 -3.85 -14.94
N PRO A 219 -13.73 -3.15 -15.97
CA PRO A 219 -13.01 -2.91 -17.22
C PRO A 219 -11.74 -2.06 -17.02
N LEU A 220 -10.61 -2.63 -17.43
CA LEU A 220 -9.29 -2.00 -17.47
C LEU A 220 -8.82 -2.01 -18.93
N PHE A 221 -8.68 -0.83 -19.54
CA PHE A 221 -8.07 -0.71 -20.86
C PHE A 221 -6.59 -1.08 -20.77
N ARG A 222 -6.18 -2.10 -21.54
CA ARG A 222 -4.76 -2.41 -21.83
C ARG A 222 -4.39 -1.79 -23.17
N LEU A 223 -3.26 -1.09 -23.22
CA LEU A 223 -2.57 -0.77 -24.48
C LEU A 223 -1.11 -1.24 -24.34
N SER A 224 -0.77 -2.29 -25.07
CA SER A 224 0.59 -2.68 -25.54
C SER A 224 0.46 -3.92 -26.46
N PRO A 225 1.27 -4.08 -27.53
CA PRO A 225 1.97 -3.09 -28.35
C PRO A 225 1.08 -2.47 -29.44
#